data_AF-A0A9Q1F0H4-F1
#
_entry.id   AF-A0A9Q1F0H4-F1
#
_cell.length_a   1.000
_cell.length_b   1.000
_cell.length_c   1.000
_cell.angle_alpha   90.00
_cell.angle_beta   90.00
_cell.angle_gamma   90.00
#
_symmetry.space_group_name_H-M   'P 1'
#
loop_
_entity.id
_entity.type
_entity.pdbx_description
1 polymer ?
#
loop_
_entity_poly.entity_id
_entity_poly.type
_entity_poly.pdbx_seq_one_letter_code
_entity_poly.pdbx_strand_id
1 'polypeptide(L)'
;MFIHAVTGCDTTSRIFGIGKKTAFQKFVKGDPVLQSFANAFTVPNQTPEVIDDLGSQVMAVLFGGKCTDSLATMRYNIFSKRVVSASSPVTPERLPPTESATKLHCRRAYYQIMVWMGKEGGIGARRFRGPGMGPRSTSHREVLASVRKAARLPRSANMKGPAHPVSRSVFPLPVTRPGG
;
A
#
# COMPACT_ATOMS: atom_id res chain seq x y z
N MET A 1 3.52 10.45 -4.17
CA MET A 1 2.60 10.20 -5.31
C MET A 1 1.94 8.82 -5.22
N PHE A 2 2.71 7.72 -5.24
CA PHE A 2 2.19 6.34 -5.20
C PHE A 2 1.12 6.07 -4.14
N ILE A 3 1.44 6.30 -2.85
CA ILE A 3 0.49 6.06 -1.74
C ILE A 3 -0.81 6.85 -1.93
N HIS A 4 -0.72 8.09 -2.40
CA HIS A 4 -1.90 8.93 -2.61
C HIS A 4 -2.80 8.38 -3.73
N ALA A 5 -2.23 7.97 -4.86
CA ALA A 5 -3.00 7.42 -5.98
C ALA A 5 -3.65 6.06 -5.62
N VAL A 6 -2.91 5.17 -4.94
CA VAL A 6 -3.40 3.82 -4.59
C VAL A 6 -4.39 3.85 -3.42
N THR A 7 -4.21 4.72 -2.43
CA THR A 7 -5.19 4.80 -1.32
C THR A 7 -6.41 5.64 -1.67
N GLY A 8 -6.40 6.34 -2.80
CA GLY A 8 -7.47 7.20 -3.30
C GLY A 8 -7.05 8.67 -3.37
N CYS A 9 -7.28 9.26 -4.55
CA CYS A 9 -7.22 10.68 -4.84
C CYS A 9 -8.49 11.10 -5.58
N ASP A 10 -8.57 12.33 -6.09
CA ASP A 10 -9.80 12.84 -6.70
C ASP A 10 -10.22 12.03 -7.95
N THR A 11 -9.26 11.40 -8.63
CA THR A 11 -9.48 10.61 -9.86
C THR A 11 -9.43 9.09 -9.64
N THR A 12 -9.11 8.63 -8.41
CA THR A 12 -9.01 7.19 -8.09
C THR A 12 -9.88 6.84 -6.91
N SER A 13 -10.60 5.70 -7.02
CA SER A 13 -11.46 5.22 -5.94
C SER A 13 -10.70 5.02 -4.64
N ARG A 14 -11.31 5.40 -3.51
CA ARG A 14 -10.76 5.11 -2.17
C ARG A 14 -10.94 3.65 -1.81
N ILE A 15 -9.92 3.05 -1.20
CA ILE A 15 -10.02 1.70 -0.62
C ILE A 15 -10.62 1.81 0.79
N PHE A 16 -11.78 1.20 1.01
CA PHE A 16 -12.45 1.24 2.31
C PHE A 16 -11.58 0.56 3.39
N GLY A 17 -11.56 1.15 4.59
CA GLY A 17 -10.76 0.63 5.72
C GLY A 17 -9.25 0.88 5.63
N ILE A 18 -8.73 1.37 4.51
CA ILE A 18 -7.32 1.73 4.35
C ILE A 18 -7.15 3.25 4.46
N GLY A 19 -6.45 3.68 5.51
CA GLY A 19 -6.17 5.11 5.76
C GLY A 19 -4.88 5.58 5.07
N LYS A 20 -4.92 6.77 4.44
CA LYS A 20 -3.74 7.39 3.81
C LYS A 20 -2.58 7.54 4.79
N LYS A 21 -2.86 8.01 6.01
CA LYS A 21 -1.87 8.16 7.09
C LYS A 21 -1.17 6.85 7.43
N THR A 22 -1.94 5.77 7.64
CA THR A 22 -1.38 4.46 8.00
C THR A 22 -0.53 3.88 6.87
N ALA A 23 -0.99 3.95 5.62
CA ALA A 23 -0.23 3.50 4.47
C ALA A 23 1.06 4.32 4.27
N PHE A 24 0.97 5.65 4.43
CA PHE A 24 2.13 6.54 4.34
C PHE A 24 3.15 6.28 5.45
N GLN A 25 2.70 6.06 6.68
CA GLN A 25 3.60 5.71 7.78
C GLN A 25 4.33 4.40 7.54
N LYS A 26 3.67 3.35 7.02
CA LYS A 26 4.34 2.10 6.64
C LYS A 26 5.41 2.33 5.56
N PHE A 27 5.09 3.18 4.59
CA PHE A 27 6.01 3.55 3.52
C PHE A 27 7.26 4.31 4.02
N VAL A 28 7.06 5.35 4.84
CA VAL A 28 8.15 6.16 5.41
C VAL A 28 9.02 5.38 6.38
N LYS A 29 8.43 4.42 7.13
CA LYS A 29 9.19 3.49 7.98
C LYS A 29 10.04 2.49 7.20
N GLY A 30 10.06 2.56 5.87
CA GLY A 30 10.95 1.77 5.03
C GLY A 30 10.48 0.34 4.80
N ASP A 31 9.16 0.09 4.73
CA ASP A 31 8.66 -1.22 4.29
C ASP A 31 9.22 -1.53 2.88
N PRO A 32 10.11 -2.52 2.73
CA PRO A 32 10.84 -2.74 1.49
C PRO A 32 9.92 -3.19 0.37
N VAL A 33 8.82 -3.87 0.70
CA VAL A 33 7.83 -4.33 -0.27
C VAL A 33 7.05 -3.15 -0.82
N LEU A 34 6.55 -2.25 0.04
CA LEU A 34 5.86 -1.04 -0.42
C LEU A 34 6.77 -0.10 -1.21
N GLN A 35 8.05 0.01 -0.84
CA GLN A 35 9.04 0.77 -1.60
C GLN A 35 9.28 0.17 -2.99
N SER A 36 9.38 -1.16 -3.08
CA SER A 36 9.53 -1.84 -4.37
C SER A 36 8.33 -1.60 -5.30
N PHE A 37 7.11 -1.59 -4.76
CA PHE A 37 5.91 -1.25 -5.52
C PHE A 37 5.89 0.21 -5.96
N ALA A 38 6.24 1.14 -5.07
CA ALA A 38 6.32 2.55 -5.43
C ALA A 38 7.30 2.79 -6.58
N ASN A 39 8.45 2.12 -6.56
CA ASN A 39 9.42 2.17 -7.66
C ASN A 39 8.86 1.55 -8.95
N ALA A 40 8.18 0.40 -8.86
CA ALA A 40 7.60 -0.24 -10.04
C ALA A 40 6.50 0.63 -10.69
N PHE A 41 5.67 1.30 -9.89
CA PHE A 41 4.60 2.18 -10.38
C PHE A 41 5.10 3.52 -10.95
N THR A 42 6.37 3.90 -10.74
CA THR A 42 6.95 5.11 -11.35
C THR A 42 7.68 4.83 -12.66
N VAL A 43 7.83 3.56 -13.06
CA VAL A 43 8.39 3.18 -14.36
C VAL A 43 7.35 3.46 -15.46
N PRO A 44 7.68 4.26 -16.48
CA PRO A 44 6.77 4.53 -17.60
C PRO A 44 6.63 3.33 -18.54
N ASN A 45 5.53 3.31 -19.31
CA ASN A 45 5.23 2.29 -20.33
C ASN A 45 5.20 0.84 -19.79
N GLN A 46 4.78 0.66 -18.55
CA GLN A 46 4.50 -0.69 -18.02
C GLN A 46 3.29 -1.29 -18.72
N THR A 47 3.34 -2.60 -18.98
CA THR A 47 2.19 -3.27 -19.58
C THR A 47 1.06 -3.42 -18.56
N PRO A 48 -0.21 -3.45 -19.01
CA PRO A 48 -1.35 -3.60 -18.11
C PRO A 48 -1.26 -4.87 -17.24
N GLU A 49 -0.69 -5.95 -17.77
CA GLU A 49 -0.51 -7.24 -17.07
C GLU A 49 0.46 -7.10 -15.89
N VAL A 50 1.56 -6.36 -16.08
CA VAL A 50 2.52 -6.07 -14.99
C VAL A 50 1.83 -5.29 -13.88
N ILE A 51 1.04 -4.27 -14.23
CA ILE A 51 0.32 -3.43 -13.26
C ILE A 51 -0.78 -4.22 -12.55
N ASP A 52 -1.44 -5.15 -13.23
CA ASP A 52 -2.45 -6.04 -12.64
C ASP A 52 -1.84 -6.96 -11.59
N ASP A 53 -0.70 -7.58 -11.91
CA ASP A 53 0.01 -8.48 -11.00
C ASP A 53 0.54 -7.71 -9.80
N LEU A 54 1.22 -6.58 -10.02
CA LEU A 54 1.72 -5.73 -8.93
C LEU A 54 0.56 -5.17 -8.09
N GLY A 55 -0.52 -4.75 -8.73
CA GLY A 55 -1.71 -4.20 -8.06
C GLY A 55 -2.34 -5.20 -7.10
N SER A 56 -2.44 -6.46 -7.51
CA SER A 56 -2.95 -7.55 -6.66
C SER A 56 -2.08 -7.73 -5.41
N GLN A 57 -0.76 -7.69 -5.57
CA GLN A 57 0.19 -7.83 -4.46
C GLN A 57 0.19 -6.62 -3.53
N VAL A 58 0.11 -5.40 -4.08
CA VAL A 58 -0.06 -4.16 -3.31
C VAL A 58 -1.30 -4.25 -2.44
N MET A 59 -2.41 -4.70 -3.03
CA MET A 59 -3.68 -4.83 -2.33
C MET A 59 -3.61 -5.86 -1.20
N ALA A 60 -2.96 -7.00 -1.43
CA ALA A 60 -2.73 -8.00 -0.39
C ALA A 60 -1.96 -7.41 0.81
N VAL A 61 -0.88 -6.66 0.55
CA VAL A 61 -0.07 -6.01 1.60
C VAL A 61 -0.86 -4.93 2.35
N LEU A 62 -1.68 -4.14 1.65
CA LEU A 62 -2.51 -3.10 2.28
C LEU A 62 -3.53 -3.69 3.25
N PHE A 63 -4.14 -4.83 2.89
CA PHE A 63 -5.07 -5.58 3.74
C PHE A 63 -4.36 -6.46 4.79
N GLY A 64 -3.05 -6.33 4.96
CA GLY A 64 -2.28 -7.01 6.01
C GLY A 64 -1.85 -8.44 5.69
N GLY A 65 -2.04 -8.89 4.45
CA GLY A 65 -1.50 -10.16 3.94
C GLY A 65 -0.06 -10.03 3.45
N LYS A 66 0.44 -11.11 2.86
CA LYS A 66 1.72 -11.17 2.15
C LYS A 66 1.49 -10.84 0.67
N CYS A 67 2.53 -10.35 0.00
CA CYS A 67 2.47 -10.10 -1.46
C CYS A 67 2.25 -11.39 -2.28
N THR A 68 2.38 -12.57 -1.69
CA THR A 68 2.10 -13.86 -2.34
C THR A 68 0.67 -14.34 -2.15
N ASP A 69 -0.12 -13.68 -1.31
CA ASP A 69 -1.47 -14.13 -0.98
C ASP A 69 -2.44 -13.78 -2.11
N SER A 70 -3.31 -14.73 -2.46
CA SER A 70 -4.41 -14.46 -3.38
C SER A 70 -5.50 -13.62 -2.71
N LEU A 71 -5.99 -12.61 -3.42
CA LEU A 71 -7.09 -11.77 -2.94
C LEU A 71 -8.37 -12.58 -2.72
N ALA A 72 -8.64 -13.61 -3.52
CA ALA A 72 -9.80 -14.48 -3.33
C ALA A 72 -9.72 -15.23 -1.99
N THR A 73 -8.57 -15.84 -1.70
CA THR A 73 -8.33 -16.53 -0.43
C THR A 73 -8.38 -15.57 0.76
N MET A 74 -7.80 -14.36 0.63
CA MET A 74 -7.88 -13.35 1.66
C MET A 74 -9.32 -12.90 1.93
N ARG A 75 -10.12 -12.68 0.89
CA ARG A 75 -11.54 -12.34 1.01
C ARG A 75 -12.30 -13.42 1.78
N TYR A 76 -12.13 -14.69 1.41
CA TYR A 76 -12.74 -15.81 2.11
C TYR A 76 -12.34 -15.84 3.58
N ASN A 77 -11.03 -15.81 3.87
CA ASN A 77 -10.53 -15.89 5.25
C ASN A 77 -11.00 -14.72 6.13
N ILE A 78 -11.02 -13.50 5.60
CA ILE A 78 -11.51 -12.33 6.33
C ILE A 78 -13.01 -12.44 6.54
N PHE A 79 -13.78 -12.84 5.52
CA PHE A 79 -15.21 -13.04 5.64
C PHE A 79 -15.54 -14.09 6.71
N SER A 80 -14.95 -15.28 6.65
CA SER A 80 -15.17 -16.36 7.62
C SER A 80 -14.87 -15.93 9.05
N LYS A 81 -13.74 -15.23 9.27
CA LYS A 81 -13.40 -14.69 10.60
C LYS A 81 -14.44 -13.68 11.11
N ARG A 82 -14.97 -12.84 10.22
CA ARG A 82 -15.99 -11.85 10.58
C ARG A 82 -17.33 -12.51 10.87
N VAL A 83 -17.77 -13.47 10.06
CA VAL A 83 -19.03 -14.19 10.29
C VAL A 83 -19.05 -14.86 11.66
N VAL A 84 -17.95 -15.48 12.07
CA VAL A 84 -17.87 -16.16 13.39
C VAL A 84 -17.90 -15.17 14.56
N SER A 85 -17.43 -13.93 14.38
CA SER A 85 -17.27 -12.95 15.46
C SER A 85 -18.31 -11.82 15.44
N ALA A 86 -19.16 -11.75 14.42
CA ALA A 86 -20.05 -10.61 14.21
C ALA A 86 -21.41 -10.86 14.86
N SER A 87 -21.87 -9.86 15.63
CA SER A 87 -23.27 -9.77 16.10
C SER A 87 -24.19 -9.13 15.05
N SER A 88 -23.65 -8.64 13.93
CA SER A 88 -24.38 -7.96 12.85
C SER A 88 -23.92 -8.44 11.47
N PRO A 89 -24.72 -8.23 10.42
CA PRO A 89 -24.36 -8.67 9.07
C PRO A 89 -23.02 -8.13 8.59
N VAL A 90 -22.20 -9.00 8.00
CA VAL A 90 -20.88 -8.62 7.49
C VAL A 90 -21.04 -7.80 6.22
N THR A 91 -20.64 -6.52 6.26
CA THR A 91 -20.69 -5.66 5.08
C THR A 91 -19.51 -5.94 4.13
N PRO A 92 -19.75 -6.01 2.80
CA PRO A 92 -18.73 -6.39 1.83
C PRO A 92 -17.61 -5.36 1.66
N GLU A 93 -17.85 -4.09 2.02
CA GLU A 93 -16.88 -2.98 1.90
C GLU A 93 -15.62 -3.20 2.74
N ARG A 94 -15.72 -3.98 3.83
CA ARG A 94 -14.59 -4.29 4.72
C ARG A 94 -13.70 -5.42 4.20
N LEU A 95 -14.09 -6.09 3.12
CA LEU A 95 -13.31 -7.14 2.49
C LEU A 95 -12.29 -6.53 1.51
N PRO A 96 -11.14 -7.20 1.26
CA PRO A 96 -10.26 -6.83 0.16
C PRO A 96 -11.04 -6.77 -1.15
N PRO A 97 -10.80 -5.84 -2.07
CA PRO A 97 -11.50 -5.80 -3.35
C PRO A 97 -11.30 -7.09 -4.15
N THR A 98 -12.21 -7.36 -5.08
CA THR A 98 -12.04 -8.49 -6.02
C THR A 98 -10.83 -8.26 -6.91
N GLU A 99 -10.31 -9.32 -7.55
CA GLU A 99 -9.18 -9.19 -8.48
C GLU A 99 -9.49 -8.21 -9.61
N SER A 100 -10.65 -8.33 -10.25
CA SER A 100 -11.08 -7.42 -11.32
C SER A 100 -11.17 -5.96 -10.86
N ALA A 101 -11.74 -5.71 -9.68
CA ALA A 101 -11.81 -4.35 -9.12
C ALA A 101 -10.42 -3.80 -8.78
N THR A 102 -9.53 -4.66 -8.28
CA THR A 102 -8.13 -4.30 -7.99
C THR A 102 -7.39 -3.91 -9.26
N LYS A 103 -7.49 -4.71 -10.32
CA LYS A 103 -6.87 -4.42 -11.64
C LYS A 103 -7.30 -3.05 -12.16
N LEU A 104 -8.60 -2.79 -12.22
CA LEU A 104 -9.13 -1.50 -12.68
C LEU A 104 -8.66 -0.33 -11.80
N HIS A 105 -8.69 -0.49 -10.47
CA HIS A 105 -8.23 0.53 -9.55
C HIS A 105 -6.73 0.82 -9.71
N CYS A 106 -5.88 -0.21 -9.76
CA CYS A 106 -4.43 -0.06 -9.88
C CYS A 106 -4.01 0.50 -11.24
N ARG A 107 -4.72 0.17 -12.33
CA ARG A 107 -4.52 0.80 -13.64
C ARG A 107 -4.82 2.30 -13.60
N ARG A 108 -5.92 2.72 -12.96
CA ARG A 108 -6.23 4.16 -12.77
C ARG A 108 -5.17 4.85 -11.92
N ALA A 109 -4.74 4.21 -10.83
CA ALA A 109 -3.68 4.75 -9.97
C ALA A 109 -2.35 4.90 -10.73
N TYR A 110 -1.97 3.90 -11.53
CA TYR A 110 -0.79 3.96 -12.38
C TYR A 110 -0.89 5.10 -13.40
N TYR A 111 -2.00 5.20 -14.13
CA TYR A 111 -2.24 6.28 -15.07
C TYR A 111 -2.11 7.65 -14.39
N GLN A 112 -2.73 7.83 -13.23
CA GLN A 112 -2.64 9.08 -12.47
C GLN A 112 -1.20 9.43 -12.08
N ILE A 113 -0.38 8.43 -11.71
CA ILE A 113 1.04 8.63 -11.42
C ILE A 113 1.78 9.05 -12.69
N MET A 114 1.48 8.46 -13.85
CA MET A 114 2.08 8.85 -15.13
C MET A 114 1.74 10.29 -15.52
N VAL A 115 0.48 10.71 -15.34
CA VAL A 115 0.03 12.09 -15.56
C VAL A 115 0.83 13.04 -14.67
N TRP A 116 0.91 12.75 -13.37
CA TRP A 116 1.66 13.58 -12.43
C TRP A 116 3.17 13.65 -12.72
N MET A 117 3.73 12.62 -13.34
CA MET A 117 5.14 12.59 -13.74
C MET A 117 5.38 13.25 -15.11
N GLY A 118 4.35 13.69 -15.83
CA GLY A 118 4.48 14.16 -17.22
C GLY A 118 4.92 13.05 -18.18
N LYS A 119 4.65 11.79 -17.85
CA LYS A 119 5.06 10.59 -18.60
C LYS A 119 3.88 9.84 -19.21
N GLU A 120 2.76 10.51 -19.39
CA GLU A 120 1.63 9.95 -20.12
C GLU A 120 2.09 9.60 -21.54
N GLY A 121 2.32 8.30 -21.77
CA GLY A 121 2.41 7.75 -23.11
C GLY A 121 1.04 7.91 -23.71
N GLY A 122 0.81 9.04 -24.37
CA GLY A 122 -0.50 9.40 -24.89
C GLY A 122 -1.14 8.21 -25.57
N ILE A 123 -2.37 7.91 -25.20
CA ILE A 123 -3.20 6.95 -25.92
C ILE A 123 -3.31 7.36 -27.42
N GLY A 124 -2.96 8.62 -27.76
CA GLY A 124 -2.72 9.14 -29.13
C GLY A 124 -1.26 9.44 -29.53
N ALA A 125 -0.24 9.28 -28.68
CA ALA A 125 1.16 9.61 -29.01
C ALA A 125 1.89 8.51 -29.81
N ARG A 126 1.18 7.46 -30.23
CA ARG A 126 1.70 6.39 -31.09
C ARG A 126 1.63 6.71 -32.59
N ARG A 127 1.17 7.90 -33.00
CA ARG A 127 1.01 8.22 -34.44
C ARG A 127 2.27 8.76 -35.13
N PHE A 128 3.32 9.13 -34.40
CA PHE A 128 4.57 9.65 -34.98
C PHE A 128 5.81 9.30 -34.14
N ARG A 129 6.14 8.02 -33.98
CA ARG A 129 7.50 7.63 -33.60
C ARG A 129 8.04 6.64 -34.62
N GLY A 130 9.06 7.07 -35.36
CA GLY A 130 9.79 6.23 -36.30
C GLY A 130 10.44 5.03 -35.60
N PRO A 131 10.78 3.98 -36.36
CA PRO A 131 11.37 2.76 -35.81
C PRO A 131 12.79 3.05 -35.33
N GLY A 132 13.06 2.92 -34.02
CA GLY A 132 14.45 2.85 -33.56
C GLY A 132 14.78 3.37 -32.15
N MET A 133 13.91 4.11 -31.46
CA MET A 133 14.23 4.60 -30.12
C MET A 133 13.06 4.45 -29.14
N GLY A 134 12.88 3.22 -28.65
CA GLY A 134 12.11 2.97 -27.43
C GLY A 134 13.06 2.81 -26.24
N PRO A 135 12.79 3.40 -25.06
CA PRO A 135 13.54 3.07 -23.85
C PRO A 135 13.37 1.58 -23.54
N ARG A 136 14.44 0.91 -23.10
CA ARG A 136 14.42 -0.50 -22.70
C ARG A 136 13.32 -0.71 -21.66
N SER A 137 12.26 -1.42 -22.03
CA SER A 137 11.27 -1.91 -21.06
C SER A 137 11.98 -2.89 -20.13
N THR A 138 12.03 -2.59 -18.84
CA THR A 138 12.44 -3.57 -17.83
C THR A 138 11.50 -4.77 -17.94
N SER A 139 12.05 -5.98 -18.02
CA SER A 139 11.26 -7.18 -18.25
C SER A 139 10.29 -7.41 -17.09
N HIS A 140 9.06 -7.86 -17.39
CA HIS A 140 8.05 -8.21 -16.38
C HIS A 140 8.64 -9.12 -15.29
N ARG A 141 9.48 -10.09 -15.69
CA ARG A 141 10.15 -11.01 -14.77
C ARG A 141 11.09 -10.31 -13.80
N GLU A 142 11.80 -9.27 -14.23
CA GLU A 142 12.76 -8.53 -13.41
C GLU A 142 12.05 -7.70 -12.33
N VAL A 143 10.94 -7.03 -12.69
CA VAL A 143 10.14 -6.24 -11.75
C VAL A 143 9.55 -7.14 -10.67
N LEU A 144 8.92 -8.26 -11.07
CA LEU A 144 8.38 -9.23 -10.12
C LEU A 144 9.46 -9.89 -9.25
N ALA A 145 10.63 -10.19 -9.82
CA ALA A 145 11.76 -10.73 -9.06
C ALA A 145 12.25 -9.74 -8.00
N SER A 146 12.32 -8.45 -8.33
CA SER A 146 12.70 -7.39 -7.40
C SER A 146 11.74 -7.30 -6.20
N VAL A 147 10.43 -7.33 -6.46
CA VAL A 147 9.40 -7.35 -5.40
C VAL A 147 9.51 -8.59 -4.54
N ARG A 148 9.65 -9.78 -5.15
CA ARG A 148 9.80 -11.05 -4.40
C ARG A 148 11.08 -11.08 -3.57
N LYS A 149 12.18 -10.49 -4.05
CA LYS A 149 13.42 -10.33 -3.28
C LYS A 149 13.19 -9.41 -2.08
N ALA A 150 12.52 -8.27 -2.27
CA ALA A 150 12.18 -7.36 -1.19
C ALA A 150 11.30 -8.02 -0.12
N ALA A 151 10.38 -8.89 -0.51
CA ALA A 151 9.51 -9.64 0.40
C ALA A 151 10.23 -10.71 1.26
N ARG A 152 11.45 -11.13 0.86
CA ARG A 152 12.27 -12.09 1.60
C ARG A 152 13.25 -11.42 2.57
N LEU A 153 13.45 -10.12 2.46
CA LEU A 153 14.36 -9.41 3.37
C LEU A 153 13.76 -9.39 4.79
N PRO A 154 14.55 -9.69 5.82
CA PRO A 154 14.09 -9.58 7.19
C PRO A 154 13.64 -8.14 7.45
N ARG A 155 12.47 -7.97 8.06
CA ARG A 155 12.07 -6.66 8.59
C ARG A 155 13.15 -6.24 9.58
N SER A 156 13.85 -5.15 9.28
CA SER A 156 14.86 -4.59 10.18
C SER A 156 14.26 -4.55 11.59
N ALA A 157 14.86 -5.30 12.50
CA ALA A 157 14.47 -5.32 13.90
C ALA A 157 14.75 -3.93 14.46
N ASN A 158 13.70 -3.11 14.59
CA ASN A 158 13.88 -1.80 15.17
C ASN A 158 14.28 -1.99 16.64
N MET A 159 15.45 -1.46 16.97
CA MET A 159 16.07 -1.50 18.28
C MET A 159 15.09 -0.96 19.33
N LYS A 160 15.00 -1.65 20.47
CA LYS A 160 14.42 -1.07 21.69
C LYS A 160 15.19 0.20 21.98
N GLY A 161 14.55 1.37 21.81
CA GLY A 161 15.07 2.62 22.38
C GLY A 161 15.17 2.47 23.91
N PRO A 162 16.13 3.15 24.55
CA PRO A 162 16.32 3.03 25.99
C PRO A 162 15.05 3.50 26.72
N ALA A 163 14.66 2.76 27.75
CA ALA A 163 13.59 3.13 28.65
C ALA A 163 13.93 4.49 29.29
N HIS A 164 13.16 5.53 28.98
CA HIS A 164 13.23 6.76 29.74
C HIS A 164 12.68 6.52 31.15
N PRO A 165 13.39 6.92 32.22
CA PRO A 165 12.87 6.81 33.57
C PRO A 165 11.70 7.79 33.75
N VAL A 166 10.63 7.26 34.33
CA VAL A 166 9.45 8.01 34.77
C VAL A 166 9.88 9.00 35.85
N SER A 167 9.97 10.29 35.52
CA SER A 167 10.07 11.34 36.52
C SER A 167 8.71 11.45 37.22
N ARG A 168 8.61 10.89 38.42
CA ARG A 168 7.50 11.14 39.34
C ARG A 168 7.56 12.61 39.76
N SER A 169 6.72 13.45 39.19
CA SER A 169 6.40 14.74 39.77
C SER A 169 5.66 14.51 41.09
N VAL A 170 6.36 14.74 42.20
CA VAL A 170 5.77 14.79 43.54
C VAL A 170 4.88 16.02 43.59
N PHE A 171 3.56 15.81 43.62
CA PHE A 171 2.60 16.84 44.01
C PHE A 171 2.78 17.12 45.51
N PRO A 172 2.94 18.37 45.97
CA PRO A 172 2.83 18.67 47.39
C PRO A 172 1.34 18.65 47.78
N LEU A 173 0.99 17.84 48.79
CA LEU A 173 -0.30 17.89 49.47
C LEU A 173 -0.39 19.19 50.30
N PRO A 174 -1.60 19.76 50.47
CA PRO A 174 -1.76 21.00 51.23
C PRO A 174 -1.65 20.74 52.73
N VAL A 175 -0.97 21.68 53.39
CA VAL A 175 -0.81 21.78 54.85
C VAL A 175 -2.16 22.13 55.48
N THR A 176 -2.72 21.21 56.26
CA THR A 176 -3.75 21.55 57.26
C THR A 176 -3.10 21.62 58.64
N ARG A 177 -3.11 22.81 59.22
CA ARG A 177 -2.75 23.12 60.62
C ARG A 177 -4.06 23.25 61.46
N PRO A 178 -4.02 23.39 62.79
CA PRO A 178 -4.39 22.32 63.72
C PRO A 178 -5.59 22.68 64.64
N GLY A 179 -6.03 21.71 65.45
CA GLY A 179 -6.58 21.96 66.79
C GLY A 179 -8.06 21.62 66.99
N GLY A 180 -8.35 20.93 68.09
CA GLY A 180 -9.70 20.65 68.60
C GLY A 180 -9.84 19.23 69.08
#